data_AF-A0A968ZG98-F1
#
_entry.id   AF-A0A968ZG98-F1
#
_cell.length_a   1.000
_cell.length_b   1.000
_cell.length_c   1.000
_cell.angle_alpha   90.00
_cell.angle_beta   90.00
_cell.angle_gamma   90.00
#
_symmetry.space_group_name_H-M   'P 1'
#
loop_
_entity.id
_entity.type
_entity.pdbx_description
1 polymer ?
#
loop_
_entity_poly.entity_id
_entity_poly.type
_entity_poly.pdbx_seq_one_letter_code
_entity_poly.pdbx_strand_id
1 'polypeptide(L)' 'VLSWLLSQRELYTIHLFLPITAQREINTWPIIHGLWQAGRRVVVPQVLASGQTMRCLLLQEDTPLKKKSLGNT' A
#
# COMPACT_ATOMS: atom_id res chain seq x y z
N VAL A 1 -13.26 5.45 -8.15
CA VAL A 1 -11.84 5.73 -7.77
C VAL A 1 -10.88 4.84 -8.54
N LEU A 2 -10.97 3.51 -8.44
CA LEU A 2 -10.06 2.60 -9.17
C LEU A 2 -10.12 2.82 -10.70
N SER A 3 -11.32 2.93 -11.28
CA SER A 3 -11.49 3.25 -12.70
C SER A 3 -10.77 4.53 -13.14
N TRP A 4 -10.86 5.59 -12.33
CA TRP A 4 -10.19 6.87 -12.58
C TRP A 4 -8.66 6.76 -12.43
N LEU A 5 -8.16 6.01 -11.44
CA LEU A 5 -6.73 5.76 -11.29
C LEU A 5 -6.16 5.00 -12.50
N LEU A 6 -6.89 3.97 -12.94
CA LEU A 6 -6.49 3.16 -14.08
C LEU A 6 -6.54 3.92 -15.40
N SER A 7 -7.42 4.93 -15.54
CA SER A 7 -7.46 5.80 -16.71
C SER A 7 -6.27 6.77 -16.78
N GLN A 8 -5.53 6.99 -15.68
CA GLN A 8 -4.33 7.82 -15.71
C GLN A 8 -3.16 7.03 -16.32
N ARG A 9 -2.76 7.38 -17.54
CA ARG A 9 -1.68 6.68 -18.24
C ARG A 9 -0.31 6.93 -17.59
N GLU A 10 -0.08 8.15 -17.11
CA GLU A 10 1.19 8.60 -16.51
C GLU A 10 1.45 8.09 -15.08
N LEU A 11 0.42 7.61 -14.37
CA LEU A 11 0.57 7.13 -12.99
C LEU A 11 1.04 5.67 -12.97
N TYR A 12 2.35 5.46 -13.02
CA TYR A 12 2.93 4.11 -13.00
C TYR A 12 3.17 3.57 -11.59
N THR A 13 3.43 4.46 -10.62
CA THR A 13 3.70 4.12 -9.22
C THR A 13 2.73 4.84 -8.31
N ILE A 14 2.03 4.09 -7.46
CA ILE A 14 0.96 4.59 -6.61
C ILE A 14 1.33 4.30 -5.16
N HIS A 15 1.31 5.34 -4.32
CA HIS A 15 1.54 5.21 -2.90
C HIS A 15 0.23 4.93 -2.14
N LEU A 16 0.18 3.82 -1.41
CA LEU A 16 -0.95 3.40 -0.58
C LEU A 16 -0.47 2.97 0.80
N PHE A 17 -1.35 3.02 1.79
CA PHE A 17 -1.08 2.46 3.12
C PHE A 17 -1.65 1.05 3.24
N LEU A 18 -1.01 0.22 4.07
CA LEU A 18 -1.57 -1.06 4.52
C LEU A 18 -2.58 -0.78 5.64
N PRO A 19 -3.78 -1.37 5.59
CA PRO A 19 -4.84 -1.01 6.50
C PRO A 19 -4.53 -1.49 7.92
N ILE A 20 -4.69 -0.59 8.89
CA ILE A 20 -4.58 -0.89 10.31
C ILE A 20 -5.96 -1.24 10.85
N THR A 21 -6.26 -2.54 10.94
CA THR A 21 -7.58 -3.04 11.38
C THR A 21 -7.97 -2.52 12.78
N ALA A 22 -7.00 -2.42 13.70
CA ALA A 22 -7.23 -1.93 15.05
C ALA A 22 -7.70 -0.47 15.10
N GLN A 23 -7.39 0.32 14.07
CA GLN A 23 -7.79 1.72 13.93
C GLN A 23 -9.07 1.89 13.09
N ARG A 24 -9.69 0.78 12.66
CA ARG A 24 -10.89 0.76 11.79
C ARG A 24 -10.68 1.51 10.47
N GLU A 25 -9.46 1.45 9.94
CA GLU A 25 -9.16 2.01 8.63
C GLU A 25 -9.90 1.25 7.51
N ILE A 26 -10.12 1.94 6.39
CA ILE A 26 -10.70 1.34 5.19
C ILE A 26 -9.77 0.22 4.69
N ASN A 27 -10.34 -0.92 4.33
CA ASN A 27 -9.59 -2.02 3.72
C ASN A 27 -9.09 -1.63 2.33
N THR A 28 -7.79 -1.36 2.20
CA THR A 28 -7.15 -0.97 0.94
C THR A 28 -6.71 -2.17 0.08
N TRP A 29 -6.76 -3.41 0.59
CA TRP A 29 -6.33 -4.61 -0.15
C TRP A 29 -7.01 -4.77 -1.52
N PRO A 30 -8.34 -4.58 -1.68
CA PRO A 30 -8.98 -4.68 -2.99
C PRO A 30 -8.42 -3.68 -4.02
N ILE A 31 -7.99 -2.49 -3.57
CA ILE A 31 -7.38 -1.49 -4.43
C ILE A 31 -5.96 -1.93 -4.81
N ILE A 32 -5.17 -2.41 -3.85
CA ILE A 32 -3.80 -2.90 -4.08
C ILE A 32 -3.82 -4.02 -5.14
N HIS A 33 -4.69 -5.02 -4.98
CA HIS A 33 -4.81 -6.12 -5.93
C HIS A 33 -5.24 -5.64 -7.32
N GLY A 34 -6.21 -4.74 -7.41
CA GLY A 34 -6.64 -4.17 -8.69
C GLY A 34 -5.52 -3.39 -9.41
N LEU A 35 -4.65 -2.72 -8.67
CA LEU A 35 -3.50 -2.03 -9.23
C LEU A 35 -2.42 -3.00 -9.73
N TRP A 36 -2.13 -4.08 -9.00
CA TRP A 36 -1.22 -5.13 -9.45
C TRP A 36 -1.72 -5.82 -10.71
N GLN A 37 -2.99 -6.18 -10.78
CA GLN A 37 -3.61 -6.77 -11.99
C GLN A 37 -3.53 -5.83 -13.20
N ALA A 38 -3.54 -4.52 -12.98
CA ALA A 38 -3.37 -3.51 -14.02
C ALA A 38 -1.90 -3.19 -14.34
N GLY A 39 -0.93 -3.96 -13.82
CA GLY A 39 0.50 -3.76 -14.05
C GLY A 39 1.09 -2.51 -13.39
N ARG A 40 0.40 -1.92 -12.39
CA ARG A 40 0.86 -0.72 -11.67
C ARG A 40 1.72 -1.11 -10.48
N ARG A 41 2.72 -0.28 -10.18
CA ARG A 41 3.58 -0.45 -8.99
C ARG A 41 2.88 0.15 -7.78
N VAL A 42 2.82 -0.60 -6.68
CA VAL A 42 2.32 -0.11 -5.40
C VAL A 42 3.50 0.09 -4.46
N VAL A 43 3.60 1.26 -3.86
CA VAL A 43 4.55 1.52 -2.78
C VAL A 43 3.81 1.79 -1.48
N VAL A 44 4.32 1.27 -0.37
CA VAL A 44 3.75 1.45 0.97
C VAL A 44 4.73 2.13 1.91
N PRO A 45 4.24 2.90 2.90
CA PRO A 45 5.10 3.57 3.83
C PRO A 45 5.57 2.60 4.93
N GLN A 46 6.87 2.60 5.22
CA GLN A 46 7.45 1.96 6.38
C GLN A 46 8.01 3.02 7.34
N VAL A 47 7.40 3.11 8.53
CA VAL A 47 7.90 3.92 9.64
C VAL A 47 9.26 3.39 10.11
N LEU A 48 10.25 4.28 10.21
CA LEU A 48 11.59 4.02 10.76
C LEU A 48 11.58 4.14 12.30
N ALA A 49 12.63 3.64 12.95
CA ALA A 49 12.68 3.47 14.41
C ALA A 49 12.39 4.74 15.23
N SER A 50 12.67 5.94 14.70
CA SER A 50 12.41 7.22 15.35
C SER A 50 10.93 7.67 15.29
N GLY A 51 10.08 6.99 14.53
CA GLY A 51 8.65 7.31 14.38
C GLY A 51 8.35 8.54 13.51
N GLN A 52 9.35 9.38 13.22
CA GLN A 52 9.19 10.66 12.51
C GLN A 52 9.53 10.59 11.02
N THR A 53 10.14 9.50 10.58
CA THR A 53 10.55 9.31 9.18
C THR A 53 9.96 8.04 8.62
N MET A 54 9.52 8.11 7.37
CA MET A 54 9.03 6.97 6.60
C MET A 54 9.86 6.80 5.34
N ARG A 55 10.03 5.55 4.91
CA ARG A 55 10.51 5.24 3.56
C ARG A 55 9.41 4.54 2.77
N CYS A 56 9.35 4.79 1.47
CA CYS A 56 8.47 4.07 0.55
C CYS A 56 9.13 2.75 0.18
N LEU A 57 8.42 1.64 0.39
CA LEU A 57 8.84 0.30 -0.03
C LEU A 57 7.94 -0.19 -1.16
N LEU A 58 8.53 -0.79 -2.19
CA LEU A 58 7.76 -1.49 -3.22
C LEU A 58 7.05 -2.68 -2.56
N LEU A 59 5.74 -2.75 -2.73
CA LEU A 59 4.91 -3.87 -2.29
C LEU A 59 4.56 -4.74 -3.50
N GLN A 60 4.86 -6.02 -3.37
CA GLN A 60 4.56 -7.09 -4.33
C GLN A 60 3.75 -8.19 -3.62
N GLU A 61 3.10 -9.06 -4.40
CA GLU A 61 2.30 -10.16 -3.86
C GLU A 61 3.09 -11.10 -2.94
N ASP A 62 4.38 -11.30 -3.25
CA ASP A 62 5.31 -12.13 -2.49
C ASP A 62 6.04 -11.39 -1.38
N THR A 63 5.76 -10.09 -1.19
CA THR A 63 6.43 -9.30 -0.16
C THR A 63 6.06 -9.85 1.22
N PRO A 64 7.03 -10.33 2.02
CA PRO A 64 6.73 -10.92 3.32
C PRO A 64 6.30 -9.82 4.29
N LEU A 65 5.05 -9.88 4.74
CA LEU A 65 4.48 -8.92 5.68
C LEU A 65 4.58 -9.46 7.10
N LYS A 66 5.31 -8.73 7.94
CA LYS A 66 5.40 -9.02 9.38
C LYS A 66 4.40 -8.14 10.11
N LYS A 67 3.51 -8.77 10.87
CA LYS A 67 2.59 -8.07 11.76
C LYS A 67 3.38 -7.21 12.74
N LYS A 68 3.21 -5.89 12.65
CA LYS A 68 3.76 -4.98 13.67
C LYS A 68 2.79 -4.81 14.83
N SER A 69 3.25 -4.17 15.90
CA SER A 69 2.46 -3.84 17.09
C SER A 69 1.16 -3.08 16.77
N LEU A 70 1.14 -2.32 15.66
CA LEU A 70 -0.03 -1.59 15.19
C LEU A 70 -1.02 -2.46 14.40
N GLY A 71 -0.68 -3.71 14.06
CA GLY A 71 -1.60 -4.63 13.39
C GLY A 71 -1.74 -4.43 11.89
N ASN A 72 -0.85 -3.67 11.25
CA ASN A 72 -0.70 -3.73 9.79
C ASN A 72 -0.01 -5.05 9.41
N THR A 73 -0.68 -5.80 8.55
CA THR A 73 -0.19 -7.00 7.83
C THR A 73 -0.66 -6.90 6.41
#